data_AF-A0A960JPA0-F1
#
_entry.id   AF-A0A960JPA0-F1
#
_cell.length_a   1.000
_cell.length_b   1.000
_cell.length_c   1.000
_cell.angle_alpha   90.00
_cell.angle_beta   90.00
_cell.angle_gamma   90.00
#
_symmetry.space_group_name_H-M   'P 1'
#
loop_
_entity.id
_entity.type
_entity.pdbx_description
1 polymer ?
#
loop_
_entity_poly.entity_id
_entity_poly.type
_entity_poly.pdbx_seq_one_letter_code
_entity_poly.pdbx_strand_id
1 'polypeptide(L)' 'IYRLDGLATSDTGLRLDVTACRYAELCRRHGAPEVASVFCAVDQPFVADALPGLAFRCDTTIAKGDDRCRFRAGDEA' A
#
# COMPACT_ATOMS: atom_id res chain seq x y z
N ILE A 1 3.41 -10.96 4.92
CA ILE A 1 4.34 -9.93 4.40
C ILE A 1 4.11 -8.57 5.07
N TYR A 2 2.86 -8.21 5.38
CA TYR A 2 2.53 -6.95 6.04
C TYR A 2 2.00 -7.17 7.46
N ARG A 3 2.18 -6.18 8.33
CA ARG A 3 1.37 -6.01 9.54
C ARG A 3 0.33 -4.94 9.25
N LEU A 4 -0.94 -5.29 9.46
CA LEU A 4 -2.07 -4.38 9.27
C LEU A 4 -2.52 -3.83 10.61
N ASP A 5 -2.94 -2.57 10.59
CA ASP A 5 -3.67 -1.90 11.65
C ASP A 5 -4.85 -1.14 11.02
N GLY A 6 -5.97 -1.04 11.74
CA GLY A 6 -7.13 -0.26 11.26
C GLY A 6 -7.78 -0.74 9.96
N LEU A 7 -7.76 -2.04 9.66
CA LEU A 7 -8.55 -2.62 8.56
C LEU A 7 -10.05 -2.36 8.82
N ALA A 8 -10.72 -1.70 7.88
CA ALA A 8 -12.18 -1.58 7.89
C ALA A 8 -12.73 -1.67 6.46
N THR A 9 -13.92 -2.23 6.36
CA THR A 9 -14.65 -2.46 5.11
C THR A 9 -16.07 -1.94 5.24
N SER A 10 -16.63 -1.47 4.13
CA SER A 10 -18.05 -1.20 3.95
C SER A 10 -18.55 -1.91 2.68
N ASP A 11 -19.82 -1.75 2.35
CA ASP A 11 -20.38 -2.28 1.10
C ASP A 11 -19.71 -1.67 -0.15
N THR A 12 -19.14 -0.47 -0.03
CA THR A 12 -18.58 0.31 -1.14
C THR A 12 -17.13 0.75 -0.94
N GLY A 13 -16.45 0.30 0.12
CA GLY A 13 -15.14 0.84 0.45
C GLY A 13 -14.25 -0.04 1.34
N LEU A 14 -12.96 0.28 1.31
CA LEU A 14 -11.91 -0.37 2.08
C LEU A 14 -10.90 0.66 2.56
N ARG A 15 -10.55 0.61 3.84
CA ARG A 15 -9.35 1.26 4.38
C ARG A 15 -8.48 0.26 5.11
N LEU A 16 -7.18 0.36 4.89
CA LEU A 16 -6.19 -0.42 5.65
C LEU A 16 -4.91 0.40 5.81
N ASP A 17 -4.34 0.34 7.01
CA ASP A 17 -3.05 0.93 7.29
C ASP A 17 -2.02 -0.20 7.48
N VAL A 18 -0.92 -0.16 6.73
CA VAL A 18 0.21 -1.08 6.93
C VAL A 18 1.22 -0.42 7.84
N THR A 19 1.47 -1.01 9.02
CA THR A 19 2.43 -0.48 10.02
C THR A 19 3.77 -1.20 10.01
N ALA A 20 3.89 -2.33 9.28
CA ALA A 20 5.18 -2.95 9.00
C ALA A 20 5.17 -3.64 7.63
N CYS A 21 6.23 -3.42 6.85
CA CYS A 21 6.41 -3.96 5.51
C CYS A 21 7.68 -4.79 5.42
N ARG A 22 7.55 -6.12 5.27
CA ARG A 22 8.71 -7.02 5.14
C ARG A 22 9.50 -6.79 3.85
N TYR A 23 8.86 -6.31 2.77
CA TYR A 23 9.57 -5.93 1.55
C TYR A 23 10.50 -4.75 1.76
N ALA A 24 9.99 -3.66 2.34
CA ALA A 24 10.80 -2.49 2.65
C ALA A 24 11.94 -2.83 3.63
N GLU A 25 11.65 -3.69 4.62
CA GLU A 25 12.68 -4.20 5.54
C GLU A 25 13.74 -5.03 4.83
N LEU A 26 13.35 -5.93 3.93
CA LEU A 26 14.27 -6.77 3.15
C LEU A 26 15.19 -5.90 2.28
N CYS A 27 14.62 -4.99 1.48
CA CYS A 27 15.37 -4.06 0.63
C CYS A 27 16.39 -3.23 1.45
N ARG A 28 16.00 -2.73 2.62
CA ARG A 28 16.92 -2.04 3.53
C ARG A 28 18.05 -2.95 4.04
N ARG A 29 17.73 -4.17 4.47
CA ARG A 29 18.72 -5.14 4.97
C ARG A 29 19.77 -5.50 3.93
N HIS A 30 19.42 -5.46 2.65
CA HIS A 30 20.34 -5.72 1.54
C HIS A 30 20.99 -4.48 0.93
N GLY A 31 20.82 -3.30 1.54
CA GLY A 31 21.47 -2.06 1.08
C GLY A 31 20.86 -1.44 -0.19
N ALA A 32 19.64 -1.83 -0.56
CA ALA A 32 18.94 -1.35 -1.75
C ALA A 32 17.53 -0.82 -1.42
N PRO A 33 17.38 0.18 -0.52
CA PRO A 33 16.09 0.69 -0.07
C PRO A 33 15.20 1.26 -1.20
N GLU A 34 15.80 1.83 -2.24
CA GLU A 34 15.12 2.41 -3.40
C GLU A 34 14.28 1.38 -4.17
N VAL A 35 14.70 0.12 -4.17
CA VAL A 35 14.01 -0.99 -4.85
C VAL A 35 12.63 -1.23 -4.25
N ALA A 36 12.43 -0.98 -2.94
CA ALA A 36 11.14 -1.18 -2.29
C ALA A 36 10.03 -0.34 -2.93
N SER A 37 10.37 0.88 -3.38
CA SER A 37 9.42 1.82 -3.98
C SER A 37 8.93 1.37 -5.36
N VAL A 38 9.74 0.60 -6.08
CA VAL A 38 9.38 0.03 -7.39
C VAL A 38 8.20 -0.94 -7.25
N PHE A 39 8.19 -1.75 -6.18
CA PHE A 39 7.07 -2.66 -5.91
C PHE A 39 5.79 -1.90 -5.53
N CYS A 40 5.90 -0.82 -4.75
CA CYS A 40 4.73 0.01 -4.40
C CYS A 40 4.08 0.64 -5.63
N ALA A 41 4.84 0.93 -6.69
CA ALA A 41 4.31 1.54 -7.91
C ALA A 41 3.36 0.62 -8.70
N VAL A 42 3.36 -0.68 -8.40
CA VAL A 42 2.52 -1.68 -9.09
C VAL A 42 1.07 -1.67 -8.58
N ASP A 43 0.83 -1.27 -7.33
CA ASP A 43 -0.48 -1.41 -6.70
C ASP A 43 -1.59 -0.66 -7.46
N GLN A 44 -1.36 0.61 -7.81
CA GLN A 44 -2.35 1.43 -8.51
C GLN A 44 -2.69 0.93 -9.93
N PRO A 45 -1.73 0.69 -10.84
CA PRO A 45 -2.04 0.17 -12.17
C PRO A 45 -2.65 -1.23 -12.10
N PHE A 46 -2.22 -2.08 -11.16
CA PHE A 46 -2.81 -3.41 -10.97
C PHE A 46 -4.28 -3.32 -10.58
N VAL A 47 -4.65 -2.47 -9.61
CA VAL A 47 -6.05 -2.31 -9.19
C VAL A 47 -6.88 -1.66 -10.30
N ALA A 48 -6.34 -0.67 -11.01
CA ALA A 48 -7.05 0.00 -12.11
C ALA A 48 -7.41 -0.97 -13.25
N ASP A 49 -6.52 -1.92 -13.56
CA ASP A 49 -6.75 -2.97 -14.56
C ASP A 49 -7.72 -4.06 -14.05
N ALA A 50 -7.48 -4.56 -12.84
CA ALA A 50 -8.25 -5.68 -12.27
C ALA A 50 -9.69 -5.28 -11.87
N LEU A 51 -9.90 -4.03 -11.44
CA LEU A 51 -11.18 -3.51 -10.96
C LEU A 51 -11.49 -2.15 -11.61
N PRO A 52 -11.83 -2.13 -12.91
CA PRO A 52 -12.15 -0.90 -13.60
C PRO A 52 -13.31 -0.16 -12.92
N GLY A 53 -13.09 1.10 -12.55
CA GLY A 53 -14.08 1.96 -11.88
C GLY A 53 -13.97 1.99 -10.35
N LEU A 54 -13.13 1.14 -9.74
CA LEU A 54 -12.81 1.27 -8.32
C LEU A 54 -11.76 2.39 -8.13
N ALA A 55 -12.12 3.45 -7.39
CA ALA A 55 -11.13 4.41 -6.93
C ALA A 55 -10.16 3.73 -5.96
N PHE A 56 -8.85 3.88 -6.18
CA PHE A 56 -7.82 3.29 -5.32
C PHE A 56 -6.63 4.23 -5.21
N ARG A 57 -6.14 4.42 -3.98
CA ARG A 57 -4.93 5.20 -3.72
C ARG A 57 -4.14 4.69 -2.53
N CYS A 58 -2.86 5.04 -2.53
CA CYS A 58 -1.94 4.84 -1.41
C CYS A 58 -1.08 6.11 -1.26
N ASP A 59 -1.46 6.99 -0.34
CA ASP A 59 -0.85 8.33 -0.25
C ASP A 59 0.57 8.29 0.34
N THR A 60 0.80 7.36 1.27
CA THR A 60 2.05 7.23 2.01
C THR A 60 2.57 5.81 1.90
N THR A 61 3.89 5.62 1.94
CA THR A 61 4.49 4.29 1.92
C THR A 61 5.71 4.19 2.84
N ILE A 62 5.79 3.08 3.59
CA ILE A 62 6.97 2.75 4.41
C ILE A 62 8.26 2.67 3.55
N ALA A 63 8.12 2.33 2.26
CA ALA A 63 9.25 2.31 1.32
C ALA A 63 9.83 3.71 1.06
N LYS A 64 8.99 4.77 1.10
CA LYS A 64 9.41 6.17 0.96
C LYS A 64 9.84 6.82 2.28
N GLY A 65 9.72 6.12 3.40
CA GLY A 65 10.10 6.60 4.73
C GLY A 65 8.94 7.04 5.63
N ASP A 66 7.69 6.86 5.20
CA ASP A 66 6.52 7.17 6.03
C ASP A 66 6.35 6.19 7.19
N ASP A 67 5.55 6.59 8.20
CA ASP A 67 5.22 5.77 9.38
C ASP A 67 4.35 4.56 9.04
N ARG A 68 3.52 4.68 8.00
CA ARG A 68 2.60 3.63 7.55
C ARG A 68 2.27 3.78 6.06
N CYS A 69 1.85 2.69 5.43
CA CYS A 69 1.15 2.77 4.15
C CYS A 69 -0.34 2.97 4.38
N ARG A 70 -0.96 3.98 3.74
CA ARG A 70 -2.40 4.27 3.88
C ARG A 70 -3.11 3.92 2.59
N PHE A 71 -3.66 2.71 2.52
CA PHE A 71 -4.40 2.27 1.35
C PHE A 71 -5.88 2.56 1.52
N ARG A 72 -6.49 3.08 0.46
CA ARG A 72 -7.90 3.44 0.42
C ARG A 72 -8.50 2.99 -0.91
N ALA A 73 -9.70 2.42 -0.87
CA ALA A 73 -10.42 2.00 -2.06
C ALA A 73 -11.93 2.30 -1.96
N GLY A 74 -12.57 2.53 -3.10
CA GLY A 74 -13.99 2.87 -3.20
C GLY A 74 -14.31 4.25 -2.63
N ASP A 75 -15.39 4.38 -1.87
CA ASP A 75 -15.80 5.67 -1.30
C ASP A 75 -14.87 6.20 -0.20
N GLU A 76 -13.94 5.36 0.28
CA GLU A 76 -12.90 5.72 1.25
C GLU A 76 -11.64 6.29 0.58
N ALA A 77 -11.58 6.27 -0.77
CA ALA A 77 -10.42 6.61 -1.60
C ALA A 77 -10.23 8.11 -1.85
#